data_AF-A0A919PXA4-F1
#
_entry.id   AF-A0A919PXA4-F1
#
_cell.length_a   1.000
_cell.length_b   1.000
_cell.length_c   1.000
_cell.angle_alpha   90.00
_cell.angle_beta   90.00
_cell.angle_gamma   90.00
#
_symmetry.space_group_name_H-M   'P 1'
#
loop_
_entity.id
_entity.type
_entity.pdbx_description
1 polymer ?
#
loop_
_entity_poly.entity_id
_entity_poly.type
_entity_poly.pdbx_seq_one_letter_code
_entity_poly.pdbx_strand_id
1 'polypeptide(L)'
;MRRSTALRWISGGAVAVAGAAVTLVVALPQASAADGPNLSIGAGADGSSKASGTSYGNVKDGNTSTYWSPASSTGYVSVKWSSATTVSSAVIRQASGGGSIGAWRLLNGDSGAVLTSGSGSPSTISFSSTSLKKLTLDITSASSAPRIAEFETYASGGGSNPTPTPTGPTATPTSTGGTGTPTTTWPTSRGNVSISSTQNVSGTFDGGMKTYCCIGDGGQSESQDPMFKLANGATLQNVILGSPAGDGVHCEGTCTLRNVWWNDIGEDAATFKGTSGGTSYVIGGGARSGSDKTFQHNGNGTVNISGFYLKGAGKLYRACGNCTNSYQRHVVIDNVIVDDVDYVAGINSNWGDTATITRVTVYNGSSIHVCAKYKGVAKGSEPSYLGDGWNDANCKVKQSDVTYR
;
A
#
# COMPACT_ATOMS: atom_id res chain seq x y z
N MET A 1 -15.51 -59.47 -72.64
CA MET A 1 -14.04 -59.56 -72.81
C MET A 1 -13.39 -59.71 -71.46
N ARG A 2 -12.46 -60.66 -71.36
CA ARG A 2 -11.70 -61.03 -70.16
C ARG A 2 -10.76 -59.90 -69.72
N ARG A 3 -10.65 -59.67 -68.40
CA ARG A 3 -9.40 -59.91 -67.64
C ARG A 3 -9.63 -59.79 -66.13
N SER A 4 -9.01 -60.73 -65.43
CA SER A 4 -9.08 -61.01 -64.00
C SER A 4 -7.90 -60.39 -63.23
N THR A 5 -7.96 -60.57 -61.90
CA THR A 5 -6.87 -60.61 -60.88
C THR A 5 -6.35 -59.24 -60.41
N ALA A 6 -6.14 -58.95 -59.12
CA ALA A 6 -5.77 -59.85 -58.03
C ALA A 6 -6.22 -59.39 -56.62
N LEU A 7 -6.34 -60.41 -55.77
CA LEU A 7 -6.48 -60.42 -54.32
C LEU A 7 -5.28 -59.74 -53.62
N ARG A 8 -5.53 -59.02 -52.52
CA ARG A 8 -4.67 -59.05 -51.33
C ARG A 8 -5.45 -58.67 -50.06
N TRP A 9 -5.57 -59.66 -49.19
CA TRP A 9 -5.92 -59.53 -47.78
C TRP A 9 -4.74 -58.96 -47.00
N ILE A 10 -4.94 -57.94 -46.13
CA ILE A 10 -4.18 -57.76 -44.89
C ILE A 10 -5.10 -57.06 -43.84
N SER A 11 -5.44 -57.85 -42.82
CA SER A 11 -5.52 -57.54 -41.38
C SER A 11 -6.21 -56.28 -40.87
N GLY A 12 -7.21 -56.52 -40.02
CA GLY A 12 -7.75 -55.51 -39.11
C GLY A 12 -6.72 -55.01 -38.10
N GLY A 13 -6.76 -53.71 -37.87
CA GLY A 13 -6.21 -53.06 -36.69
C GLY A 13 -7.34 -52.27 -36.05
N ALA A 14 -7.92 -52.80 -34.98
CA ALA A 14 -8.78 -52.04 -34.09
C ALA A 14 -7.91 -50.98 -33.40
N VAL A 15 -7.99 -49.74 -33.86
CA VAL A 15 -7.42 -48.61 -33.12
C VAL A 15 -8.41 -48.28 -32.01
N ALA A 16 -8.12 -48.78 -30.81
CA ALA A 16 -8.73 -48.30 -29.59
C ALA A 16 -8.37 -46.81 -29.42
N VAL A 17 -9.33 -45.94 -29.67
CA VAL A 17 -9.22 -44.51 -29.30
C VAL A 17 -9.40 -44.45 -27.79
N ALA A 18 -8.33 -44.71 -27.04
CA ALA A 18 -8.27 -44.38 -25.63
C ALA A 18 -8.27 -42.85 -25.53
N GLY A 19 -9.42 -42.30 -25.10
CA GLY A 19 -9.56 -40.89 -24.79
C GLY A 19 -8.61 -40.50 -23.67
N ALA A 20 -7.47 -39.94 -24.03
CA ALA A 20 -6.71 -39.11 -23.11
C ALA A 20 -7.45 -37.78 -22.99
N ALA A 21 -8.43 -37.72 -22.08
CA ALA A 21 -8.85 -36.45 -21.52
C ALA A 21 -7.62 -35.86 -20.83
N VAL A 22 -6.88 -35.02 -21.55
CA VAL A 22 -5.92 -34.11 -20.96
C VAL A 22 -6.76 -33.11 -20.17
N THR A 23 -7.08 -33.47 -18.93
CA THR A 23 -7.44 -32.50 -17.92
C THR A 23 -6.23 -31.60 -17.77
N LEU A 24 -6.27 -30.47 -18.47
CA LEU A 24 -5.42 -29.35 -18.22
C LEU A 24 -5.71 -28.93 -16.77
N VAL A 25 -4.92 -29.45 -15.84
CA VAL A 25 -4.87 -28.92 -14.49
C VAL A 25 -4.32 -27.52 -14.65
N VAL A 26 -5.22 -26.55 -14.78
CA VAL A 26 -4.88 -25.16 -14.53
C VAL A 26 -4.50 -25.15 -13.07
N ALA A 27 -3.20 -25.30 -12.80
CA ALA A 27 -2.64 -24.95 -11.51
C ALA A 27 -2.98 -23.47 -11.33
N LEU A 28 -4.04 -23.21 -10.57
CA LEU A 28 -4.30 -21.89 -10.02
C LEU A 28 -2.98 -21.46 -9.37
N PRO A 29 -2.49 -20.24 -9.59
CA PRO A 29 -1.30 -19.77 -8.91
C PRO A 29 -1.57 -19.90 -7.41
N GLN A 30 -0.94 -20.89 -6.77
CA GLN A 30 -0.90 -20.92 -5.31
C GLN A 30 -0.22 -19.62 -4.92
N ALA A 31 -0.93 -18.80 -4.16
CA ALA A 31 -0.40 -17.59 -3.57
C ALA A 31 0.95 -17.93 -2.95
N SER A 32 2.00 -17.30 -3.46
CA SER A 32 3.39 -17.50 -3.05
C SER A 32 3.45 -17.46 -1.53
N ALA A 33 3.93 -18.55 -0.93
CA ALA A 33 4.17 -18.61 0.50
C ALA A 33 5.09 -17.44 0.90
N ALA A 34 4.77 -16.77 2.00
CA ALA A 34 5.71 -15.85 2.64
C ALA A 34 7.08 -16.58 2.81
N ASP A 35 8.19 -15.90 2.53
CA ASP A 35 9.54 -16.47 2.30
C ASP A 35 10.20 -17.19 3.52
N GLY A 36 9.52 -18.09 4.22
CA GLY A 36 10.05 -18.86 5.37
C GLY A 36 9.18 -20.05 5.80
N PRO A 37 9.67 -20.92 6.72
CA PRO A 37 8.88 -22.03 7.24
C PRO A 37 7.67 -21.52 8.05
N ASN A 38 6.51 -22.17 7.89
CA ASN A 38 5.32 -21.88 8.70
C ASN A 38 5.56 -22.32 10.16
N LEU A 39 5.73 -21.35 11.05
CA LEU A 39 6.02 -21.52 12.47
C LEU A 39 4.82 -21.98 13.30
N SER A 40 3.61 -22.01 12.70
CA SER A 40 2.42 -22.56 13.36
C SER A 40 2.40 -24.10 13.35
N ILE A 41 3.08 -24.73 12.39
CA ILE A 41 3.13 -26.19 12.29
C ILE A 41 3.91 -26.75 13.49
N GLY A 42 3.27 -27.64 14.25
CA GLY A 42 3.84 -28.22 15.48
C GLY A 42 3.67 -27.35 16.74
N ALA A 43 3.11 -26.14 16.62
CA ALA A 43 2.76 -25.30 17.76
C ALA A 43 1.51 -25.82 18.50
N GLY A 44 1.20 -25.24 19.65
CA GLY A 44 -0.08 -25.42 20.34
C GLY A 44 -1.16 -24.46 19.81
N ALA A 45 -2.43 -24.74 20.12
CA ALA A 45 -3.54 -23.83 19.83
C ALA A 45 -4.56 -23.81 20.97
N ASP A 46 -5.23 -22.67 21.16
CA ASP A 46 -6.39 -22.50 22.04
C ASP A 46 -7.31 -21.39 21.53
N GLY A 47 -8.43 -21.15 22.19
CA GLY A 47 -9.38 -20.12 21.78
C GLY A 47 -10.48 -19.89 22.80
N SER A 48 -11.43 -19.04 22.41
CA SER A 48 -12.60 -18.66 23.20
C SER A 48 -13.60 -19.80 23.36
N SER A 49 -14.35 -20.09 22.29
CA SER A 49 -15.36 -21.13 22.18
C SER A 49 -15.14 -21.92 20.90
N LYS A 50 -15.83 -23.06 20.76
CA LYS A 50 -15.80 -23.86 19.53
C LYS A 50 -17.18 -24.44 19.26
N ALA A 51 -17.61 -24.36 18.00
CA ALA A 51 -18.80 -25.05 17.53
C ALA A 51 -18.63 -26.58 17.62
N SER A 52 -19.73 -27.33 17.46
CA SER A 52 -19.65 -28.80 17.39
C SER A 52 -18.91 -29.23 16.11
N GLY A 53 -18.13 -30.31 16.19
CA GLY A 53 -17.40 -30.86 15.04
C GLY A 53 -16.12 -30.12 14.64
N THR A 54 -15.68 -29.13 15.42
CA THR A 54 -14.46 -28.35 15.15
C THR A 54 -13.48 -28.36 16.35
N SER A 55 -12.22 -28.04 16.09
CA SER A 55 -11.11 -28.05 17.05
C SER A 55 -10.21 -26.82 16.87
N TYR A 56 -9.64 -26.31 17.97
CA TYR A 56 -8.58 -25.29 17.92
C TYR A 56 -7.35 -25.80 17.16
N GLY A 57 -7.08 -27.10 17.22
CA GLY A 57 -5.92 -27.70 16.58
C GLY A 57 -5.93 -27.62 15.05
N ASN A 58 -7.10 -27.38 14.46
CA ASN A 58 -7.29 -27.35 13.01
C ASN A 58 -6.61 -26.13 12.37
N VAL A 59 -6.45 -25.00 13.08
CA VAL A 59 -5.86 -23.77 12.48
C VAL A 59 -4.35 -23.86 12.20
N LYS A 60 -3.74 -25.03 12.39
CA LYS A 60 -2.27 -25.20 12.37
C LYS A 60 -1.87 -26.62 11.97
N ASP A 61 -2.78 -27.38 11.36
CA ASP A 61 -2.53 -28.75 10.94
C ASP A 61 -2.08 -28.85 9.47
N GLY A 62 -2.09 -27.72 8.74
CA GLY A 62 -1.70 -27.64 7.33
C GLY A 62 -2.77 -28.20 6.39
N ASN A 63 -3.99 -28.47 6.88
CA ASN A 63 -5.10 -29.01 6.13
C ASN A 63 -6.22 -27.98 5.99
N THR A 64 -6.29 -27.33 4.83
CA THR A 64 -7.32 -26.32 4.53
C THR A 64 -8.76 -26.87 4.44
N SER A 65 -8.97 -28.19 4.62
CA SER A 65 -10.29 -28.83 4.66
C SER A 65 -10.86 -28.95 6.08
N THR A 66 -10.02 -28.87 7.11
CA THR A 66 -10.45 -28.76 8.51
C THR A 66 -10.53 -27.28 8.88
N TYR A 67 -11.23 -26.95 9.98
CA TYR A 67 -11.32 -25.56 10.44
C TYR A 67 -11.64 -25.47 11.92
N TRP A 68 -11.24 -24.37 12.56
CA TRP A 68 -11.83 -23.86 13.79
C TRP A 68 -13.04 -22.96 13.48
N SER A 69 -14.10 -23.02 14.29
CA SER A 69 -15.20 -22.05 14.25
C SER A 69 -15.68 -21.73 15.67
N PRO A 70 -15.84 -20.45 16.05
CA PRO A 70 -16.42 -20.08 17.34
C PRO A 70 -17.91 -20.45 17.42
N ALA A 71 -18.47 -20.49 18.63
CA ALA A 71 -19.89 -20.78 18.83
C ALA A 71 -20.83 -19.62 18.42
N SER A 72 -20.29 -18.43 18.15
CA SER A 72 -21.02 -17.22 17.79
C SER A 72 -20.33 -16.49 16.62
N SER A 73 -20.85 -15.34 16.19
CA SER A 73 -20.25 -14.50 15.15
C SER A 73 -18.94 -13.81 15.57
N THR A 74 -18.56 -13.91 16.85
CA THR A 74 -17.31 -13.38 17.39
C THR A 74 -16.59 -14.43 18.23
N GLY A 75 -15.30 -14.22 18.45
CA GLY A 75 -14.46 -15.10 19.25
C GLY A 75 -13.01 -15.03 18.80
N TYR A 76 -12.11 -15.55 19.63
CA TYR A 76 -10.68 -15.61 19.32
C TYR A 76 -10.16 -17.03 19.21
N VAL A 77 -9.09 -17.19 18.43
CA VAL A 77 -8.23 -18.38 18.34
C VAL A 77 -6.77 -17.95 18.35
N SER A 78 -5.90 -18.76 18.95
CA SER A 78 -4.49 -18.43 19.13
C SER A 78 -3.58 -19.58 18.72
N VAL A 79 -2.42 -19.23 18.18
CA VAL A 79 -1.26 -20.13 18.08
C VAL A 79 -0.32 -19.83 19.24
N LYS A 80 0.24 -20.87 19.87
CA LYS A 80 1.12 -20.72 21.03
C LYS A 80 2.32 -21.66 21.00
N TRP A 81 3.46 -21.15 21.46
CA TRP A 81 4.74 -21.85 21.50
C TRP A 81 5.17 -22.07 22.95
N SER A 82 5.98 -23.11 23.18
CA SER A 82 6.54 -23.40 24.51
C SER A 82 7.58 -22.37 24.97
N SER A 83 8.22 -21.68 24.02
CA SER A 83 9.17 -20.59 24.23
C SER A 83 8.81 -19.39 23.35
N ALA A 84 9.39 -18.22 23.68
CA ALA A 84 9.14 -17.01 22.90
C ALA A 84 9.64 -17.21 21.46
N THR A 85 8.75 -17.01 20.50
CA THR A 85 8.99 -17.18 19.07
C THR A 85 8.85 -15.81 18.40
N THR A 86 9.81 -15.47 17.55
CA THR A 86 9.82 -14.20 16.83
C THR A 86 9.04 -14.35 15.54
N VAL A 87 7.98 -13.57 15.39
CA VAL A 87 7.10 -13.56 14.21
C VAL A 87 6.89 -12.13 13.73
N SER A 88 6.71 -11.97 12.42
CA SER A 88 6.46 -10.66 11.78
C SER A 88 5.31 -10.68 10.77
N SER A 89 4.77 -11.86 10.48
CA SER A 89 3.57 -11.98 9.66
C SER A 89 2.73 -13.18 10.06
N ALA A 90 1.45 -13.10 9.71
CA ALA A 90 0.48 -14.16 9.80
C ALA A 90 -0.31 -14.30 8.49
N VAL A 91 -0.72 -15.51 8.13
CA VAL A 91 -1.63 -15.78 7.01
C VAL A 91 -2.86 -16.49 7.55
N ILE A 92 -4.03 -15.89 7.36
CA ILE A 92 -5.31 -16.45 7.79
C ILE A 92 -6.01 -17.04 6.57
N ARG A 93 -6.26 -18.36 6.59
CA ARG A 93 -7.06 -19.04 5.57
C ARG A 93 -8.44 -19.33 6.12
N GLN A 94 -9.49 -18.92 5.42
CA GLN A 94 -10.87 -19.20 5.80
C GLN A 94 -11.42 -20.39 5.01
N ALA A 95 -12.18 -21.25 5.67
CA ALA A 95 -12.93 -22.32 5.02
C ALA A 95 -14.29 -21.81 4.50
N SER A 96 -14.81 -22.44 3.46
CA SER A 96 -16.13 -22.12 2.92
C SER A 96 -17.26 -22.47 3.88
N GLY A 97 -18.41 -21.82 3.71
CA GLY A 97 -19.62 -22.06 4.51
C GLY A 97 -19.63 -21.47 5.93
N GLY A 98 -18.67 -20.59 6.25
CA GLY A 98 -18.66 -19.76 7.46
C GLY A 98 -19.15 -18.33 7.21
N GLY A 99 -19.36 -17.57 8.29
CA GLY A 99 -19.67 -16.15 8.24
C GLY A 99 -18.50 -15.30 7.75
N SER A 100 -18.82 -14.19 7.08
CA SER A 100 -17.82 -13.23 6.60
C SER A 100 -17.31 -12.39 7.76
N ILE A 101 -16.00 -12.39 8.00
CA ILE A 101 -15.38 -11.59 9.06
C ILE A 101 -15.50 -10.10 8.70
N GLY A 102 -16.14 -9.35 9.59
CA GLY A 102 -16.34 -7.91 9.50
C GLY A 102 -15.23 -7.11 10.17
N ALA A 103 -14.70 -7.56 11.32
CA ALA A 103 -13.65 -6.89 12.09
C ALA A 103 -12.82 -7.88 12.92
N TRP A 104 -11.53 -7.59 13.10
CA TRP A 104 -10.59 -8.44 13.83
C TRP A 104 -9.41 -7.65 14.43
N ARG A 105 -8.71 -8.27 15.38
CA ARG A 105 -7.48 -7.77 15.99
C ARG A 105 -6.46 -8.90 16.11
N LEU A 106 -5.19 -8.61 15.90
CA LEU A 106 -4.09 -9.52 16.20
C LEU A 106 -3.43 -9.05 17.51
N LEU A 107 -3.42 -9.91 18.51
CA LEU A 107 -2.95 -9.56 19.85
C LEU A 107 -1.71 -10.38 20.20
N ASN A 108 -0.82 -9.77 20.96
CA ASN A 108 0.08 -10.53 21.82
C ASN A 108 -0.78 -11.17 22.93
N GLY A 109 -0.97 -12.48 22.85
CA GLY A 109 -1.88 -13.22 23.72
C GLY A 109 -1.38 -13.36 25.17
N ASP A 110 -0.12 -13.02 25.44
CA ASP A 110 0.43 -13.00 26.80
C ASP A 110 0.13 -11.67 27.52
N SER A 111 0.19 -10.54 26.79
CA SER A 111 0.05 -9.19 27.34
C SER A 111 -1.30 -8.52 27.05
N GLY A 112 -2.06 -9.04 26.08
CA GLY A 112 -3.26 -8.40 25.55
C GLY A 112 -2.99 -7.20 24.63
N ALA A 113 -1.71 -6.87 24.36
CA ALA A 113 -1.36 -5.76 23.47
C ALA A 113 -1.84 -6.02 22.04
N VAL A 114 -2.53 -5.06 21.44
CA VAL A 114 -2.93 -5.12 20.02
C VAL A 114 -1.70 -4.85 19.15
N LEU A 115 -1.26 -5.85 18.38
CA LEU A 115 -0.14 -5.74 17.46
C LEU A 115 -0.56 -5.06 16.16
N THR A 116 -1.74 -5.43 15.68
CA THR A 116 -2.42 -4.81 14.54
C THR A 116 -3.88 -5.19 14.61
N SER A 117 -4.71 -4.59 13.78
CA SER A 117 -6.11 -4.95 13.68
C SER A 117 -6.55 -4.98 12.23
N GLY A 118 -7.84 -5.15 11.99
CA GLY A 118 -8.41 -5.33 10.67
C GLY A 118 -9.92 -5.29 10.66
N SER A 119 -10.44 -5.24 9.45
CA SER A 119 -11.84 -5.42 9.14
C SER A 119 -11.95 -5.87 7.70
N GLY A 120 -13.08 -6.50 7.38
CA GLY A 120 -13.13 -7.47 6.31
C GLY A 120 -12.33 -8.74 6.63
N SER A 121 -12.42 -9.71 5.72
CA SER A 121 -11.75 -11.00 5.81
C SER A 121 -10.22 -10.86 5.81
N PRO A 122 -9.51 -11.27 6.88
CA PRO A 122 -8.05 -11.30 6.88
C PRO A 122 -7.51 -12.31 5.87
N SER A 123 -6.41 -11.95 5.19
CA SER A 123 -5.58 -12.86 4.40
C SER A 123 -4.15 -12.83 4.97
N THR A 124 -3.22 -12.13 4.33
CA THR A 124 -1.85 -11.90 4.84
C THR A 124 -1.83 -10.64 5.71
N ILE A 125 -1.31 -10.78 6.93
CA ILE A 125 -1.22 -9.72 7.93
C ILE A 125 0.26 -9.53 8.29
N SER A 126 0.79 -8.33 8.05
CA SER A 126 2.14 -7.94 8.47
C SER A 126 2.07 -7.07 9.73
N PHE A 127 3.01 -7.28 10.65
CA PHE A 127 3.14 -6.52 11.89
C PHE A 127 4.61 -6.42 12.29
N SER A 128 4.95 -5.48 13.18
CA SER A 128 6.31 -5.34 13.70
C SER A 128 6.81 -6.66 14.27
N SER A 129 8.04 -7.06 13.91
CA SER A 129 8.66 -8.28 14.43
C SER A 129 8.56 -8.31 15.95
N THR A 130 7.85 -9.31 16.47
CA THR A 130 7.50 -9.41 17.88
C THR A 130 7.88 -10.79 18.38
N SER A 131 8.61 -10.84 19.49
CA SER A 131 8.88 -12.08 20.21
C SER A 131 7.80 -12.30 21.28
N LEU A 132 7.04 -13.39 21.15
CA LEU A 132 5.91 -13.70 22.02
C LEU A 132 5.70 -15.21 22.14
N LYS A 133 4.99 -15.68 23.17
CA LYS A 133 4.64 -17.11 23.31
C LYS A 133 3.27 -17.41 22.76
N LYS A 134 2.44 -16.38 22.57
CA LYS A 134 1.07 -16.54 22.09
C LYS A 134 0.65 -15.41 21.16
N LEU A 135 0.18 -15.76 19.96
CA LEU A 135 -0.39 -14.84 18.99
C LEU A 135 -1.88 -15.15 18.84
N THR A 136 -2.73 -14.15 19.07
CA THR A 136 -4.19 -14.33 19.09
C THR A 136 -4.83 -13.57 17.94
N LEU A 137 -5.64 -14.26 17.12
CA LEU A 137 -6.60 -13.64 16.22
C LEU A 137 -7.92 -13.49 16.97
N ASP A 138 -8.30 -12.26 17.25
CA ASP A 138 -9.55 -11.89 17.93
C ASP A 138 -10.56 -11.35 16.90
N ILE A 139 -11.63 -12.10 16.63
CA ILE A 139 -12.67 -11.73 15.68
C ILE A 139 -13.75 -10.95 16.43
N THR A 140 -13.86 -9.66 16.11
CA THR A 140 -14.71 -8.70 16.83
C THR A 140 -16.03 -8.42 16.11
N SER A 141 -16.16 -8.82 14.84
CA SER A 141 -17.42 -8.78 14.09
C SER A 141 -17.38 -9.80 12.94
N ALA A 142 -18.49 -10.50 12.68
CA ALA A 142 -18.73 -11.30 11.48
C ALA A 142 -20.24 -11.44 11.21
N SER A 143 -20.64 -11.80 9.98
CA SER A 143 -22.05 -11.97 9.61
C SER A 143 -22.71 -13.22 10.23
N SER A 144 -21.91 -14.23 10.58
CA SER A 144 -22.26 -15.42 11.36
C SER A 144 -20.96 -16.06 11.87
N ALA A 145 -21.00 -17.26 12.46
CA ALA A 145 -19.78 -17.92 12.95
C ALA A 145 -18.76 -18.16 11.81
N PRO A 146 -17.58 -17.51 11.84
CA PRO A 146 -16.55 -17.69 10.81
C PRO A 146 -15.89 -19.06 10.92
N ARG A 147 -15.22 -19.50 9.85
CA ARG A 147 -14.45 -20.75 9.84
C ARG A 147 -13.01 -20.46 9.44
N ILE A 148 -12.07 -20.63 10.37
CA ILE A 148 -10.64 -20.45 10.13
C ILE A 148 -10.04 -21.82 9.86
N ALA A 149 -9.59 -22.04 8.63
CA ALA A 149 -8.90 -23.24 8.23
C ALA A 149 -7.44 -23.24 8.71
N GLU A 150 -6.72 -22.14 8.50
CA GLU A 150 -5.32 -22.00 8.93
C GLU A 150 -5.03 -20.62 9.52
N PHE A 151 -4.12 -20.60 10.49
CA PHE A 151 -3.49 -19.43 11.09
C PHE A 151 -1.98 -19.67 11.05
N GLU A 152 -1.39 -19.41 9.89
CA GLU A 152 0.03 -19.59 9.60
C GLU A 152 0.82 -18.39 10.14
N THR A 153 2.06 -18.61 10.57
CA THR A 153 2.94 -17.57 11.13
C THR A 153 4.36 -17.70 10.61
N TYR A 154 5.04 -16.58 10.39
CA TYR A 154 6.37 -16.58 9.76
C TYR A 154 7.31 -15.56 10.40
N ALA A 155 8.61 -15.91 10.40
CA ALA A 155 9.71 -15.00 10.69
C ALA A 155 10.25 -14.39 9.37
N SER A 156 10.81 -13.19 9.42
CA SER A 156 11.46 -12.56 8.26
C SER A 156 12.67 -13.36 7.78
N GLY A 157 12.71 -13.75 6.50
CA GLY A 157 13.95 -14.13 5.80
C GLY A 157 14.94 -12.95 5.78
N GLY A 158 16.24 -13.24 5.83
CA GLY A 158 17.29 -12.21 5.89
C GLY A 158 17.33 -11.33 4.64
N GLY A 159 17.09 -10.03 4.81
CA GLY A 159 17.09 -9.02 3.75
C GLY A 159 15.76 -8.27 3.69
N SER A 160 15.81 -6.97 4.00
CA SER A 160 14.72 -5.97 3.87
C SER A 160 13.45 -6.20 4.71
N ASN A 161 13.41 -5.49 5.84
CA ASN A 161 12.23 -4.89 6.47
C ASN A 161 10.92 -4.92 5.63
N PRO A 162 9.92 -5.74 6.00
CA PRO A 162 8.54 -5.45 5.69
C PRO A 162 7.95 -4.75 6.92
N THR A 163 7.87 -3.43 6.89
CA THR A 163 7.06 -2.71 7.88
C THR A 163 5.54 -3.01 7.62
N PRO A 164 4.65 -3.01 8.64
CA PRO A 164 3.16 -3.08 8.59
C PRO A 164 2.49 -2.12 7.57
N THR A 165 1.21 -2.09 7.23
CA THR A 165 -0.12 -2.19 7.90
C THR A 165 -1.19 -2.25 6.73
N PRO A 166 -2.56 -2.31 6.87
CA PRO A 166 -3.36 -2.02 8.05
C PRO A 166 -4.67 -2.78 8.33
N THR A 167 -5.06 -2.56 9.58
CA THR A 167 -6.41 -2.38 10.11
C THR A 167 -7.43 -1.73 9.18
N GLY A 168 -8.30 -2.56 8.61
CA GLY A 168 -9.70 -2.28 8.31
C GLY A 168 -10.03 -1.79 6.91
N PRO A 169 -11.28 -1.97 6.42
CA PRO A 169 -11.82 -1.01 5.51
C PRO A 169 -11.98 0.25 6.38
N THR A 170 -10.91 1.04 6.45
CA THR A 170 -11.09 2.38 5.93
C THR A 170 -11.81 2.17 4.62
N ALA A 171 -12.98 2.79 4.45
CA ALA A 171 -13.63 2.85 3.15
C ALA A 171 -12.53 2.83 2.08
N THR A 172 -12.68 2.07 0.99
CA THR A 172 -12.00 2.51 -0.22
C THR A 172 -12.17 4.03 -0.21
N PRO A 173 -11.13 4.86 -0.37
CA PRO A 173 -11.42 6.14 -0.94
C PRO A 173 -11.93 5.80 -2.35
N THR A 174 -13.20 5.35 -2.46
CA THR A 174 -14.14 6.04 -3.30
C THR A 174 -13.80 7.49 -3.08
N SER A 175 -13.52 8.23 -4.14
CA SER A 175 -13.41 9.67 -4.04
C SER A 175 -14.71 10.22 -3.43
N THR A 176 -14.82 10.22 -2.12
CA THR A 176 -15.05 11.42 -1.36
C THR A 176 -13.63 12.00 -1.16
N GLY A 177 -12.83 12.24 -2.21
CA GLY A 177 -13.18 13.30 -3.11
C GLY A 177 -13.85 14.38 -2.30
N GLY A 178 -13.11 15.00 -1.36
CA GLY A 178 -13.66 15.90 -0.35
C GLY A 178 -14.81 16.66 -1.00
N THR A 179 -16.04 16.39 -0.55
CA THR A 179 -17.21 16.96 -1.22
C THR A 179 -17.21 18.49 -1.09
N GLY A 180 -16.40 19.01 -0.17
CA GLY A 180 -15.96 20.39 -0.13
C GLY A 180 -14.68 20.64 -0.94
N THR A 181 -14.64 21.80 -1.57
CA THR A 181 -13.43 22.41 -2.13
C THR A 181 -12.28 22.37 -1.12
N PRO A 182 -11.05 22.01 -1.52
CA PRO A 182 -9.88 22.09 -0.64
C PRO A 182 -9.77 23.48 0.00
N THR A 183 -9.41 23.54 1.27
CA THR A 183 -9.20 24.83 1.93
C THR A 183 -7.92 25.48 1.40
N THR A 184 -8.03 26.72 0.94
CA THR A 184 -6.87 27.59 0.68
C THR A 184 -6.43 28.35 1.93
N THR A 185 -7.18 28.23 3.02
CA THR A 185 -6.86 28.85 4.31
C THR A 185 -5.86 27.99 5.06
N TRP A 186 -4.77 28.62 5.44
CA TRP A 186 -3.72 27.98 6.23
C TRP A 186 -4.15 27.80 7.68
N PRO A 187 -3.84 26.66 8.33
CA PRO A 187 -4.19 26.44 9.72
C PRO A 187 -3.36 27.31 10.66
N THR A 188 -3.94 27.65 11.81
CA THR A 188 -3.20 28.25 12.92
C THR A 188 -2.49 27.15 13.72
N SER A 189 -1.20 27.38 13.99
CA SER A 189 -0.40 26.48 14.83
C SER A 189 -0.90 26.43 16.27
N ARG A 190 -0.92 25.24 16.86
CA ARG A 190 -1.29 24.99 18.27
C ARG A 190 -0.07 24.87 19.20
N GLY A 191 1.09 25.33 18.75
CA GLY A 191 2.34 25.30 19.50
C GLY A 191 3.51 24.89 18.61
N ASN A 192 4.72 25.14 19.08
CA ASN A 192 5.94 24.87 18.32
C ASN A 192 6.73 23.72 18.96
N VAL A 193 7.34 22.89 18.12
CA VAL A 193 8.22 21.78 18.51
C VAL A 193 9.49 21.87 17.66
N SER A 194 10.62 22.09 18.32
CA SER A 194 11.92 21.97 17.69
C SER A 194 12.42 20.53 17.83
N ILE A 195 12.65 19.87 16.70
CA ILE A 195 13.32 18.57 16.62
C ILE A 195 14.77 18.80 16.19
N SER A 196 15.67 18.05 16.80
CA SER A 196 17.12 18.11 16.53
C SER A 196 17.60 16.99 15.60
N SER A 197 16.71 16.06 15.24
CA SER A 197 16.99 14.90 14.38
C SER A 197 15.70 14.32 13.82
N THR A 198 15.81 13.51 12.76
CA THR A 198 14.69 12.83 12.10
C THR A 198 13.83 12.06 13.09
N GLN A 199 12.52 12.26 13.04
CA GLN A 199 11.55 11.51 13.85
C GLN A 199 11.06 10.27 13.11
N ASN A 200 11.38 9.09 13.64
CA ASN A 200 10.91 7.81 13.08
C ASN A 200 9.47 7.52 13.53
N VAL A 201 8.59 7.18 12.59
CA VAL A 201 7.16 6.90 12.83
C VAL A 201 6.79 5.54 12.25
N SER A 202 6.35 4.58 13.07
CA SER A 202 5.93 3.24 12.63
C SER A 202 4.44 2.95 12.76
N GLY A 203 3.70 3.84 13.44
CA GLY A 203 2.25 3.78 13.62
C GLY A 203 1.59 5.09 13.20
N THR A 204 0.67 5.61 14.00
CA THR A 204 0.12 6.95 13.79
C THR A 204 0.83 7.96 14.68
N PHE A 205 1.36 9.02 14.08
CA PHE A 205 1.80 10.22 14.77
C PHE A 205 0.80 11.34 14.50
N ASP A 206 0.14 11.81 15.56
CA ASP A 206 -0.70 13.01 15.52
C ASP A 206 0.06 14.19 16.14
N GLY A 207 0.40 15.19 15.32
CA GLY A 207 1.11 16.37 15.79
C GLY A 207 0.23 17.41 16.48
N GLY A 208 -1.08 17.20 16.56
CA GLY A 208 -2.01 18.09 17.24
C GLY A 208 -2.09 19.50 16.62
N MET A 209 -1.81 19.64 15.33
CA MET A 209 -1.65 20.89 14.59
C MET A 209 -0.55 21.81 15.14
N LYS A 210 0.51 21.23 15.75
CA LYS A 210 1.71 21.97 16.12
C LYS A 210 2.64 22.15 14.91
N THR A 211 3.48 23.18 14.99
CA THR A 211 4.55 23.44 14.04
C THR A 211 5.83 22.72 14.47
N TYR A 212 6.35 21.87 13.59
CA TYR A 212 7.60 21.14 13.74
C TYR A 212 8.65 21.71 12.80
N CYS A 213 9.82 22.01 13.34
CA CYS A 213 11.05 22.42 12.63
C CYS A 213 12.23 21.80 13.41
N CYS A 214 13.52 21.95 13.14
CA CYS A 214 14.23 22.88 12.28
C CYS A 214 15.44 22.12 11.71
N ILE A 215 15.18 21.04 10.95
CA ILE A 215 16.27 20.23 10.37
C ILE A 215 16.76 20.90 9.09
N GLY A 216 18.08 20.88 8.89
CA GLY A 216 18.73 21.43 7.70
C GLY A 216 18.90 22.95 7.75
N ASP A 217 19.33 23.51 6.62
CA ASP A 217 19.62 24.94 6.44
C ASP A 217 18.60 25.67 5.55
N GLY A 218 17.57 24.95 5.07
CA GLY A 218 16.57 25.47 4.13
C GLY A 218 17.04 25.52 2.67
N GLY A 219 18.21 24.98 2.36
CA GLY A 219 18.72 24.87 0.98
C GLY A 219 18.14 23.70 0.19
N GLN A 220 18.51 23.60 -1.10
CA GLN A 220 18.09 22.55 -2.04
C GLN A 220 19.08 21.36 -2.11
N SER A 221 19.81 21.08 -1.03
CA SER A 221 20.81 20.00 -1.03
C SER A 221 20.13 18.63 -0.94
N GLU A 222 20.43 17.72 -1.88
CA GLU A 222 19.87 16.35 -1.93
C GLU A 222 20.27 15.44 -0.75
N SER A 223 21.12 15.90 0.17
CA SER A 223 21.61 15.12 1.32
C SER A 223 21.06 15.58 2.67
N GLN A 224 20.02 16.41 2.68
CA GLN A 224 19.39 16.85 3.93
C GLN A 224 18.63 15.70 4.59
N ASP A 225 18.62 15.68 5.92
CA ASP A 225 17.82 14.73 6.68
C ASP A 225 16.33 15.10 6.60
N PRO A 226 15.42 14.12 6.49
CA PRO A 226 14.00 14.40 6.57
C PRO A 226 13.59 14.73 8.01
N MET A 227 12.57 15.55 8.16
CA MET A 227 11.91 15.85 9.44
C MET A 227 11.27 14.60 10.05
N PHE A 228 10.55 13.85 9.22
CA PHE A 228 9.88 12.62 9.62
C PHE A 228 10.22 11.48 8.67
N LYS A 229 10.50 10.30 9.23
CA LYS A 229 10.71 9.07 8.50
C LYS A 229 9.63 8.06 8.87
N LEU A 230 8.67 7.89 7.99
CA LEU A 230 7.53 7.01 8.14
C LEU A 230 7.90 5.63 7.62
N ALA A 231 7.77 4.64 8.50
CA ALA A 231 7.84 3.25 8.12
C ALA A 231 6.59 2.90 7.26
N ASN A 232 6.61 1.79 6.51
CA ASN A 232 5.42 1.27 5.82
C ASN A 232 4.15 1.29 6.71
N GLY A 233 3.02 1.63 6.11
CA GLY A 233 1.71 1.71 6.75
C GLY A 233 1.60 2.75 7.88
N ALA A 234 2.61 3.58 8.13
CA ALA A 234 2.55 4.64 9.12
C ALA A 234 1.69 5.82 8.64
N THR A 235 1.13 6.55 9.61
CA THR A 235 0.34 7.78 9.37
C THR A 235 0.99 8.96 10.08
N LEU A 236 1.23 10.04 9.35
CA LEU A 236 1.52 11.36 9.91
C LEU A 236 0.27 12.21 9.74
N GLN A 237 -0.24 12.78 10.84
CA GLN A 237 -1.44 13.59 10.77
C GLN A 237 -1.41 14.84 11.63
N ASN A 238 -2.13 15.87 11.18
CA ASN A 238 -2.29 17.13 11.89
C ASN A 238 -0.93 17.74 12.26
N VAL A 239 -0.04 17.87 11.28
CA VAL A 239 1.32 18.39 11.46
C VAL A 239 1.49 19.62 10.57
N ILE A 240 2.08 20.68 11.13
CA ILE A 240 2.60 21.79 10.33
C ILE A 240 4.12 21.64 10.30
N LEU A 241 4.74 21.51 9.14
CA LEU A 241 6.18 21.62 8.97
C LEU A 241 6.53 23.09 8.76
N GLY A 242 7.33 23.63 9.68
CA GLY A 242 7.93 24.96 9.60
C GLY A 242 9.25 24.94 8.85
N SER A 243 9.89 26.10 8.75
CA SER A 243 11.22 26.26 8.13
C SER A 243 12.30 26.34 9.21
N PRO A 244 13.50 25.75 9.01
CA PRO A 244 13.84 24.86 7.90
C PRO A 244 13.20 23.47 8.07
N ALA A 245 12.83 22.85 6.94
CA ALA A 245 12.11 21.58 6.88
C ALA A 245 12.95 20.39 6.38
N GLY A 246 14.25 20.59 6.15
CA GLY A 246 15.14 19.60 5.55
C GLY A 246 14.56 19.00 4.27
N ASP A 247 14.71 17.68 4.12
CA ASP A 247 14.08 16.88 3.05
C ASP A 247 12.68 16.36 3.49
N GLY A 248 11.89 17.26 4.08
CA GLY A 248 10.48 17.07 4.39
C GLY A 248 10.14 15.76 5.10
N VAL A 249 9.28 14.94 4.48
CA VAL A 249 8.80 13.67 5.02
C VAL A 249 9.18 12.50 4.12
N HIS A 250 9.85 11.49 4.66
CA HIS A 250 10.18 10.26 3.91
C HIS A 250 9.20 9.14 4.25
N CYS A 251 8.60 8.54 3.23
CA CYS A 251 7.82 7.32 3.36
C CYS A 251 8.62 6.11 2.86
N GLU A 252 9.09 5.28 3.78
CA GLU A 252 9.92 4.09 3.51
C GLU A 252 9.10 2.87 3.03
N GLY A 253 7.77 2.99 3.06
CA GLY A 253 6.82 2.07 2.44
C GLY A 253 5.59 2.84 1.95
N THR A 254 4.44 2.18 1.85
CA THR A 254 3.14 2.89 1.82
C THR A 254 3.00 3.74 3.08
N CYS A 255 2.39 4.91 3.00
CA CYS A 255 2.18 5.77 4.16
C CYS A 255 0.93 6.62 3.98
N THR A 256 0.43 7.23 5.05
CA THR A 256 -0.64 8.23 4.98
C THR A 256 -0.17 9.56 5.56
N LEU A 257 -0.24 10.62 4.75
CA LEU A 257 -0.08 12.01 5.16
C LEU A 257 -1.49 12.62 5.21
N ARG A 258 -2.00 12.91 6.41
CA ARG A 258 -3.38 13.40 6.59
C ARG A 258 -3.38 14.77 7.25
N ASN A 259 -3.91 15.78 6.56
CA ASN A 259 -3.96 17.14 7.09
C ASN A 259 -2.56 17.62 7.55
N VAL A 260 -1.57 17.44 6.66
CA VAL A 260 -0.18 17.87 6.87
C VAL A 260 0.07 19.13 6.04
N TRP A 261 0.74 20.11 6.64
CA TRP A 261 0.91 21.45 6.09
C TRP A 261 2.38 21.86 6.05
N TRP A 262 2.91 22.29 4.91
CA TRP A 262 4.30 22.76 4.79
C TRP A 262 4.33 24.26 4.56
N ASN A 263 4.77 25.02 5.56
CA ASN A 263 4.86 26.48 5.49
C ASN A 263 5.87 26.97 4.46
N ASP A 264 6.87 26.14 4.21
CA ASP A 264 8.03 26.35 3.36
C ASP A 264 8.54 24.97 2.98
N ILE A 265 8.55 24.65 1.69
CA ILE A 265 9.06 23.35 1.22
C ILE A 265 10.59 23.48 1.23
N GLY A 266 11.28 22.52 1.85
CA GLY A 266 12.73 22.43 1.80
C GLY A 266 13.20 21.95 0.42
N GLU A 267 13.88 20.81 0.37
CA GLU A 267 14.20 20.18 -0.92
C GLU A 267 12.91 19.62 -1.57
N ASP A 268 12.29 18.63 -0.93
CA ASP A 268 10.96 18.12 -1.25
C ASP A 268 10.01 18.26 -0.03
N ALA A 269 8.69 18.28 -0.26
CA ALA A 269 7.72 18.25 0.85
C ALA A 269 7.58 16.83 1.41
N ALA A 270 7.44 15.84 0.52
CA ALA A 270 7.52 14.44 0.88
C ALA A 270 8.05 13.55 -0.26
N THR A 271 8.80 12.53 0.15
CA THR A 271 9.50 11.59 -0.74
C THR A 271 9.04 10.16 -0.47
N PHE A 272 8.41 9.54 -1.48
CA PHE A 272 7.86 8.17 -1.42
C PHE A 272 8.89 7.17 -1.95
N LYS A 273 9.42 6.32 -1.06
CA LYS A 273 10.58 5.45 -1.31
C LYS A 273 10.24 3.96 -1.29
N GLY A 274 9.05 3.59 -0.83
CA GLY A 274 8.61 2.19 -0.73
C GLY A 274 8.68 1.43 -2.05
N THR A 275 9.19 0.19 -2.01
CA THR A 275 9.36 -0.67 -3.20
C THR A 275 8.48 -1.93 -3.18
N SER A 276 7.61 -2.05 -2.19
CA SER A 276 6.70 -3.21 -2.01
C SER A 276 5.37 -3.07 -2.77
N GLY A 277 5.22 -2.04 -3.60
CA GLY A 277 3.97 -1.68 -4.26
C GLY A 277 2.97 -1.02 -3.29
N GLY A 278 1.67 -1.14 -3.61
CA GLY A 278 0.60 -0.57 -2.80
C GLY A 278 0.32 0.91 -3.10
N THR A 279 -0.32 1.60 -2.14
CA THR A 279 -0.74 2.99 -2.30
C THR A 279 -0.39 3.81 -1.06
N SER A 280 0.36 4.89 -1.25
CA SER A 280 0.52 5.97 -0.28
C SER A 280 -0.56 7.01 -0.48
N TYR A 281 -1.02 7.63 0.60
CA TYR A 281 -2.12 8.59 0.58
C TYR A 281 -1.67 9.96 1.10
N VAL A 282 -2.03 11.00 0.37
CA VAL A 282 -2.01 12.39 0.81
C VAL A 282 -3.46 12.85 0.85
N ILE A 283 -3.95 13.19 2.05
CA ILE A 283 -5.38 13.46 2.31
C ILE A 283 -5.51 14.81 3.00
N GLY A 284 -6.00 15.81 2.28
CA GLY A 284 -6.07 17.18 2.77
C GLY A 284 -4.69 17.80 2.95
N GLY A 285 -4.65 18.95 3.62
CA GLY A 285 -3.40 19.66 3.88
C GLY A 285 -3.00 20.61 2.76
N GLY A 286 -1.78 21.12 2.84
CA GLY A 286 -1.25 21.99 1.80
C GLY A 286 0.24 22.27 1.94
N ALA A 287 0.87 22.76 0.87
CA ALA A 287 2.26 23.14 0.87
C ALA A 287 2.46 24.45 0.10
N ARG A 288 3.52 25.18 0.43
CA ARG A 288 3.87 26.40 -0.29
C ARG A 288 5.37 26.67 -0.31
N SER A 289 5.78 27.58 -1.19
CA SER A 289 7.17 28.05 -1.30
C SER A 289 8.15 26.93 -1.66
N GLY A 290 7.84 26.15 -2.68
CA GLY A 290 8.75 25.13 -3.20
C GLY A 290 9.58 25.65 -4.37
N SER A 291 10.84 25.21 -4.45
CA SER A 291 11.71 25.57 -5.58
C SER A 291 11.53 24.62 -6.77
N ASP A 292 11.28 23.33 -6.53
CA ASP A 292 11.12 22.33 -7.60
C ASP A 292 9.94 21.39 -7.35
N LYS A 293 10.07 20.36 -6.49
CA LYS A 293 9.07 19.29 -6.38
C LYS A 293 8.42 19.30 -5.00
N THR A 294 7.11 19.10 -4.96
CA THR A 294 6.38 18.91 -3.71
C THR A 294 6.41 17.45 -3.31
N PHE A 295 5.97 16.57 -4.22
CA PHE A 295 5.94 15.13 -3.99
C PHE A 295 6.85 14.38 -4.96
N GLN A 296 7.92 13.82 -4.42
CA GLN A 296 8.87 13.00 -5.16
C GLN A 296 8.56 11.52 -4.98
N HIS A 297 8.44 10.78 -6.08
CA HIS A 297 8.16 9.35 -6.06
C HIS A 297 9.35 8.55 -6.60
N ASN A 298 10.16 8.05 -5.66
CA ASN A 298 11.36 7.26 -5.94
C ASN A 298 11.09 5.75 -5.98
N GLY A 299 10.13 5.27 -5.17
CA GLY A 299 9.71 3.88 -5.06
C GLY A 299 8.82 3.38 -6.21
N ASN A 300 8.03 2.33 -5.98
CA ASN A 300 7.02 1.82 -6.91
C ASN A 300 5.60 1.91 -6.30
N GLY A 301 4.59 1.56 -7.10
CA GLY A 301 3.20 1.58 -6.66
C GLY A 301 2.51 2.90 -6.97
N THR A 302 1.59 3.32 -6.10
CA THR A 302 0.70 4.47 -6.34
C THR A 302 0.83 5.53 -5.26
N VAL A 303 0.80 6.80 -5.64
CA VAL A 303 0.55 7.93 -4.72
C VAL A 303 -0.83 8.49 -5.03
N ASN A 304 -1.73 8.51 -4.04
CA ASN A 304 -3.06 9.08 -4.14
C ASN A 304 -3.11 10.41 -3.39
N ILE A 305 -3.30 11.51 -4.11
CA ILE A 305 -3.30 12.87 -3.61
C ILE A 305 -4.72 13.41 -3.72
N SER A 306 -5.33 13.75 -2.59
CA SER A 306 -6.69 14.25 -2.57
C SER A 306 -6.90 15.39 -1.58
N GLY A 307 -7.71 16.38 -1.96
CA GLY A 307 -8.07 17.49 -1.07
C GLY A 307 -6.93 18.46 -0.75
N PHE A 308 -5.85 18.47 -1.53
CA PHE A 308 -4.62 19.20 -1.23
C PHE A 308 -4.61 20.61 -1.84
N TYR A 309 -3.96 21.56 -1.17
CA TYR A 309 -3.68 22.89 -1.72
C TYR A 309 -2.17 23.12 -1.88
N LEU A 310 -1.72 23.43 -3.09
CA LEU A 310 -0.33 23.80 -3.37
C LEU A 310 -0.25 25.24 -3.85
N LYS A 311 0.70 26.02 -3.30
CA LYS A 311 0.97 27.39 -3.74
C LYS A 311 2.45 27.68 -3.98
N GLY A 312 2.82 28.11 -5.18
CA GLY A 312 4.19 28.57 -5.48
C GLY A 312 5.20 27.43 -5.41
N ALA A 313 5.16 26.53 -6.39
CA ALA A 313 6.10 25.41 -6.51
C ALA A 313 6.21 24.94 -7.96
N GLY A 314 7.35 24.39 -8.37
CA GLY A 314 7.51 23.88 -9.73
C GLY A 314 6.55 22.74 -10.06
N LYS A 315 6.51 21.68 -9.25
CA LYS A 315 5.74 20.44 -9.54
C LYS A 315 5.02 19.94 -8.31
N LEU A 316 3.73 19.64 -8.44
CA LEU A 316 2.99 18.93 -7.38
C LEU A 316 3.51 17.49 -7.23
N TYR A 317 3.62 16.73 -8.32
CA TYR A 317 4.08 15.35 -8.29
C TYR A 317 5.11 15.06 -9.39
N ARG A 318 6.19 14.35 -9.03
CA ARG A 318 7.18 13.85 -9.99
C ARG A 318 7.54 12.39 -9.72
N ALA A 319 7.36 11.54 -10.73
CA ALA A 319 7.94 10.20 -10.76
C ALA A 319 9.43 10.27 -11.07
N CYS A 320 10.31 9.74 -10.21
CA CYS A 320 11.76 9.86 -10.42
C CYS A 320 12.19 9.34 -11.80
N GLY A 321 12.81 10.20 -12.61
CA GLY A 321 13.14 9.88 -14.01
C GLY A 321 14.53 9.32 -14.25
N ASN A 322 15.46 9.47 -13.29
CA ASN A 322 16.87 9.05 -13.41
C ASN A 322 17.40 8.46 -12.09
N CYS A 323 16.51 7.88 -11.28
CA CYS A 323 16.90 7.16 -10.07
C CYS A 323 17.78 5.95 -10.39
N THR A 324 18.58 5.51 -9.41
CA THR A 324 19.42 4.30 -9.52
C THR A 324 18.62 3.09 -10.00
N ASN A 325 17.41 2.92 -9.47
CA ASN A 325 16.46 1.91 -9.91
C ASN A 325 15.29 2.57 -10.65
N SER A 326 14.91 2.00 -11.77
CA SER A 326 13.71 2.37 -12.53
C SER A 326 12.53 1.54 -12.05
N TYR A 327 11.40 2.21 -11.78
CA TYR A 327 10.16 1.57 -11.37
C TYR A 327 9.01 2.09 -12.21
N GLN A 328 8.00 1.25 -12.39
CA GLN A 328 6.68 1.67 -12.83
C GLN A 328 5.94 2.32 -11.65
N ARG A 329 5.41 3.52 -11.86
CA ARG A 329 4.81 4.39 -10.84
C ARG A 329 3.47 4.92 -11.29
N HIS A 330 2.55 5.08 -10.34
CA HIS A 330 1.23 5.62 -10.62
C HIS A 330 0.91 6.77 -9.68
N VAL A 331 0.12 7.72 -10.17
CA VAL A 331 -0.44 8.79 -9.35
C VAL A 331 -1.93 8.94 -9.61
N VAL A 332 -2.69 9.17 -8.55
CA VAL A 332 -4.09 9.56 -8.60
C VAL A 332 -4.18 10.92 -7.94
N ILE A 333 -4.69 11.92 -8.65
CA ILE A 333 -4.81 13.31 -8.17
C ILE A 333 -6.28 13.69 -8.29
N ASP A 334 -6.90 14.01 -7.16
CA ASP A 334 -8.34 14.25 -7.12
C ASP A 334 -8.71 15.39 -6.17
N ASN A 335 -9.52 16.35 -6.64
CA ASN A 335 -9.95 17.47 -5.80
C ASN A 335 -8.76 18.25 -5.22
N VAL A 336 -7.92 18.81 -6.09
CA VAL A 336 -6.69 19.54 -5.70
C VAL A 336 -6.74 20.96 -6.23
N ILE A 337 -6.25 21.91 -5.44
CA ILE A 337 -6.02 23.29 -5.87
C ILE A 337 -4.52 23.52 -6.04
N VAL A 338 -4.12 24.03 -7.19
CA VAL A 338 -2.76 24.52 -7.45
C VAL A 338 -2.82 26.01 -7.78
N ASP A 339 -1.93 26.80 -7.20
CA ASP A 339 -1.84 28.25 -7.36
C ASP A 339 -0.38 28.62 -7.62
N ASP A 340 -0.06 29.19 -8.78
CA ASP A 340 1.32 29.51 -9.18
C ASP A 340 2.22 28.24 -9.18
N VAL A 341 1.84 27.27 -10.04
CA VAL A 341 2.52 25.97 -10.17
C VAL A 341 2.72 25.62 -11.64
N ASP A 342 3.91 25.13 -12.00
CA ASP A 342 4.27 24.85 -13.39
C ASP A 342 3.78 23.47 -13.88
N TYR A 343 3.75 22.46 -13.00
CA TYR A 343 3.36 21.09 -13.33
C TYR A 343 2.45 20.46 -12.25
N VAL A 344 1.33 19.84 -12.66
CA VAL A 344 0.53 19.01 -11.74
C VAL A 344 1.17 17.63 -11.59
N ALA A 345 1.51 16.96 -12.69
CA ALA A 345 2.17 15.65 -12.65
C ALA A 345 3.22 15.50 -13.76
N GLY A 346 4.39 14.96 -13.40
CA GLY A 346 5.42 14.51 -14.34
C GLY A 346 5.67 13.00 -14.25
N ILE A 347 5.30 12.24 -15.28
CA ILE A 347 5.39 10.77 -15.33
C ILE A 347 6.36 10.25 -16.40
N ASN A 348 6.92 9.05 -16.23
CA ASN A 348 7.82 8.43 -17.21
C ASN A 348 7.06 7.39 -18.05
N SER A 349 6.53 7.80 -19.21
CA SER A 349 5.59 6.97 -19.98
C SER A 349 6.22 5.69 -20.54
N ASN A 350 7.52 5.72 -20.84
CA ASN A 350 8.27 4.55 -21.32
C ASN A 350 8.45 3.44 -20.27
N TRP A 351 8.21 3.73 -18.98
CA TRP A 351 8.21 2.72 -17.92
C TRP A 351 6.79 2.29 -17.52
N GLY A 352 5.78 2.74 -18.28
CA GLY A 352 4.38 2.40 -18.03
C GLY A 352 3.76 3.20 -16.90
N ASP A 353 4.34 4.34 -16.51
CA ASP A 353 3.77 5.20 -15.47
C ASP A 353 2.37 5.69 -15.87
N THR A 354 1.49 5.90 -14.89
CA THR A 354 0.16 6.47 -15.17
C THR A 354 -0.18 7.59 -14.20
N ALA A 355 -0.89 8.61 -14.69
CA ALA A 355 -1.49 9.66 -13.90
C ALA A 355 -3.00 9.69 -14.18
N THR A 356 -3.81 9.51 -13.13
CA THR A 356 -5.25 9.73 -13.17
C THR A 356 -5.54 11.03 -12.47
N ILE A 357 -6.11 12.02 -13.17
CA ILE A 357 -6.27 13.38 -12.64
C ILE A 357 -7.73 13.80 -12.81
N THR A 358 -8.39 14.14 -11.71
CA THR A 358 -9.78 14.57 -11.66
C THR A 358 -9.94 15.80 -10.76
N ARG A 359 -10.85 16.72 -11.13
CA ARG A 359 -11.22 17.89 -10.30
C ARG A 359 -10.02 18.69 -9.79
N VAL A 360 -9.16 19.14 -10.70
CA VAL A 360 -8.08 20.08 -10.38
C VAL A 360 -8.54 21.51 -10.64
N THR A 361 -8.30 22.41 -9.69
CA THR A 361 -8.48 23.86 -9.89
C THR A 361 -7.12 24.53 -9.98
N VAL A 362 -6.89 25.29 -11.04
CA VAL A 362 -5.64 26.01 -11.31
C VAL A 362 -5.89 27.51 -11.16
N TYR A 363 -5.11 28.15 -10.28
CA TYR A 363 -4.99 29.61 -10.18
C TYR A 363 -3.61 30.04 -10.66
N ASN A 364 -3.53 31.20 -11.32
CA ASN A 364 -2.27 31.82 -11.76
C ASN A 364 -1.32 30.88 -12.55
N GLY A 365 -1.87 29.90 -13.27
CA GLY A 365 -1.11 28.85 -13.97
C GLY A 365 -1.32 28.87 -15.48
N SER A 366 -1.17 30.03 -16.13
CA SER A 366 -1.50 30.22 -17.56
C SER A 366 -0.70 29.35 -18.54
N SER A 367 0.31 28.62 -18.08
CA SER A 367 1.07 27.65 -18.89
C SER A 367 1.34 26.34 -18.13
N ILE A 368 0.46 25.99 -17.19
CA ILE A 368 0.63 24.76 -16.39
C ILE A 368 0.57 23.50 -17.27
N HIS A 369 1.48 22.58 -16.99
CA HIS A 369 1.47 21.23 -17.55
C HIS A 369 0.72 20.28 -16.62
N VAL A 370 -0.50 19.89 -16.99
CA VAL A 370 -1.35 19.05 -16.14
C VAL A 370 -0.83 17.61 -16.06
N CYS A 371 -0.45 17.01 -17.19
CA CYS A 371 0.14 15.68 -17.22
C CYS A 371 1.30 15.65 -18.20
N ALA A 372 2.48 16.00 -17.71
CA ALA A 372 3.72 16.00 -18.47
C ALA A 372 4.28 14.58 -18.58
N LYS A 373 4.58 14.14 -19.80
CA LYS A 373 5.24 12.86 -20.07
C LYS A 373 6.73 13.08 -20.28
N TYR A 374 7.53 12.18 -19.72
CA TYR A 374 8.97 12.15 -19.86
C TYR A 374 9.43 10.77 -20.34
N LYS A 375 10.61 10.73 -20.95
CA LYS A 375 11.37 9.50 -21.13
C LYS A 375 12.28 9.31 -19.92
N GLY A 376 11.92 8.40 -19.03
CA GLY A 376 12.78 7.97 -17.93
C GLY A 376 14.03 7.27 -18.47
N VAL A 377 15.14 7.44 -17.77
CA VAL A 377 16.49 6.98 -18.14
C VAL A 377 17.20 6.37 -16.93
N ALA A 378 18.30 5.66 -17.18
CA ALA A 378 19.16 5.20 -16.09
C ALA A 378 19.86 6.39 -15.39
N LYS A 379 20.30 6.18 -14.15
CA LYS A 379 21.06 7.18 -13.39
C LYS A 379 22.29 7.67 -14.16
N GLY A 380 22.53 8.98 -14.10
CA GLY A 380 23.62 9.66 -14.82
C GLY A 380 23.21 10.22 -16.19
N SER A 381 21.94 10.14 -16.56
CA SER A 381 21.35 10.80 -17.72
C SER A 381 20.14 11.62 -17.32
N GLU A 382 19.81 12.64 -18.11
CA GLU A 382 18.65 13.50 -17.86
C GLU A 382 17.40 13.00 -18.58
N PRO A 383 16.24 12.88 -17.89
CA PRO A 383 14.97 12.53 -18.52
C PRO A 383 14.53 13.61 -19.51
N SER A 384 14.15 13.21 -20.73
CA SER A 384 13.68 14.16 -21.76
C SER A 384 12.16 14.34 -21.69
N TYR A 385 11.69 15.58 -21.76
CA TYR A 385 10.27 15.89 -21.90
C TYR A 385 9.73 15.41 -23.26
N LEU A 386 8.54 14.80 -23.25
CA LEU A 386 7.88 14.21 -24.42
C LEU A 386 6.58 14.93 -24.80
N GLY A 387 6.21 15.99 -24.08
CA GLY A 387 4.93 16.67 -24.25
C GLY A 387 3.88 16.28 -23.20
N ASP A 388 2.77 17.01 -23.21
CA ASP A 388 1.63 16.74 -22.36
C ASP A 388 0.75 15.62 -22.92
N GLY A 389 0.10 14.87 -22.02
CA GLY A 389 -0.89 13.85 -22.36
C GLY A 389 -2.30 14.23 -21.91
N TRP A 390 -3.29 13.87 -22.73
CA TRP A 390 -4.71 14.04 -22.44
C TRP A 390 -5.48 12.83 -22.97
N ASN A 391 -6.29 12.20 -22.12
CA ASN A 391 -7.07 11.00 -22.47
C ASN A 391 -6.26 9.90 -23.19
N ASP A 392 -5.03 9.67 -22.75
CA ASP A 392 -4.19 8.60 -23.29
C ASP A 392 -3.94 7.50 -22.26
N ALA A 393 -3.17 6.48 -22.64
CA ALA A 393 -2.91 5.32 -21.79
C ALA A 393 -2.18 5.67 -20.48
N ASN A 394 -1.32 6.67 -20.50
CA ASN A 394 -0.52 7.11 -19.36
C ASN A 394 -1.20 8.28 -18.62
N CYS A 395 -1.70 9.27 -19.36
CA CYS A 395 -2.37 10.46 -18.85
C CYS A 395 -3.89 10.32 -18.97
N LYS A 396 -4.49 9.79 -17.89
CA LYS A 396 -5.94 9.59 -17.74
C LYS A 396 -6.57 10.86 -17.16
N VAL A 397 -6.67 11.88 -18.01
CA VAL A 397 -7.21 13.21 -17.67
C VAL A 397 -7.92 13.84 -18.87
N LYS A 398 -9.10 14.40 -18.65
CA LYS A 398 -9.86 15.20 -19.62
C LYS A 398 -9.68 16.69 -19.33
N GLN A 399 -9.87 17.53 -20.34
CA GLN A 399 -9.93 18.97 -20.11
C GLN A 399 -11.03 19.36 -19.10
N SER A 400 -12.17 18.66 -19.11
CA SER A 400 -13.26 18.86 -18.14
C SER A 400 -12.89 18.53 -16.70
N ASP A 401 -11.80 17.80 -16.47
CA ASP A 401 -11.31 17.48 -15.13
C ASP A 401 -10.52 18.64 -14.51
N VAL A 402 -10.24 19.70 -15.29
CA VAL A 402 -9.42 20.85 -14.88
C VAL A 402 -10.24 22.14 -15.02
N THR A 403 -10.30 22.92 -13.95
CA THR A 403 -10.92 24.25 -13.92
C THR A 403 -9.85 25.32 -13.74
N TYR A 404 -9.74 26.23 -14.71
CA TYR A 404 -8.86 27.39 -14.61
C TYR A 404 -9.63 28.57 -14.01
N ARG A 405 -8.99 29.31 -13.10
CA ARG A 405 -9.60 30.40 -12.34
C ARG A 405 -8.77 31.67 -12.36
#